data_AF-A0A946HJT1-F1
#
_entry.id   AF-A0A946HJT1-F1
#
_cell.length_a   1.000
_cell.length_b   1.000
_cell.length_c   1.000
_cell.angle_alpha   90.00
_cell.angle_beta   90.00
_cell.angle_gamma   90.00
#
_symmetry.space_group_name_H-M   'P 1'
#
loop_
_entity.id
_entity.type
_entity.pdbx_description
1 polymer ?
#
loop_
_entity_poly.entity_id
_entity_poly.type
_entity_poly.pdbx_seq_one_letter_code
_entity_poly.pdbx_strand_id
1 'polypeptide(L)' 'MTELQSISNNHISFECACGHSAKVPVSLFIEKYGKDTILNDVEENARCTHCKTKDNAESWIIFVGGS' A
#
# COMPACT_ATOMS: atom_id res chain seq x y z
N MET A 1 8.21 4.75 11.09
CA MET A 1 8.47 3.68 10.11
C MET A 1 7.59 2.51 10.48
N THR A 2 6.72 2.06 9.57
CA THR A 2 5.74 1.01 9.85
C THR A 2 6.09 -0.23 9.04
N GLU A 3 6.44 -1.32 9.72
CA GLU A 3 6.68 -2.63 9.08
C GLU A 3 5.36 -3.26 8.66
N LEU A 4 5.27 -3.71 7.40
CA LEU A 4 4.05 -4.29 6.87
C LEU A 4 3.66 -5.59 7.57
N GLN A 5 4.64 -6.34 8.06
CA GLN A 5 4.38 -7.60 8.76
C GLN A 5 3.50 -7.41 10.01
N SER A 6 3.67 -6.29 10.72
CA SER A 6 2.89 -5.92 11.92
C SER A 6 1.42 -5.63 11.59
N ILE A 7 1.11 -5.32 10.32
CA ILE A 7 -0.24 -5.02 9.82
C ILE A 7 -0.63 -5.95 8.66
N SER A 8 -0.12 -7.18 8.67
CA SER A 8 -0.26 -8.14 7.56
C SER A 8 -1.70 -8.47 7.14
N ASN A 9 -2.66 -8.34 8.07
CA ASN A 9 -4.09 -8.55 7.81
C ASN A 9 -4.85 -7.30 7.34
N ASN A 10 -4.17 -6.15 7.24
CA ASN A 10 -4.79 -4.88 6.83
C ASN A 10 -4.73 -4.70 5.32
N HIS A 11 -5.38 -3.64 4.85
CA HIS A 11 -5.25 -3.17 3.48
C HIS A 11 -4.58 -1.80 3.46
N ILE A 12 -3.90 -1.48 2.38
CA ILE A 12 -3.43 -0.12 2.10
C ILE A 12 -4.27 0.41 0.95
N SER A 13 -4.90 1.55 1.18
CA SER A 13 -5.56 2.32 0.14
C SER A 13 -4.56 3.30 -0.45
N PHE A 14 -4.46 3.33 -1.77
CA PHE A 14 -3.73 4.35 -2.52
C PHE A 14 -4.73 5.21 -3.26
N GLU A 15 -4.54 6.53 -3.21
CA GLU A 15 -5.28 7.46 -4.04
C GLU A 15 -4.31 8.28 -4.88
N CYS A 16 -4.35 8.09 -6.19
CA CYS A 16 -3.53 8.86 -7.11
C CYS A 16 -4.21 10.19 -7.45
N ALA A 17 -3.43 11.25 -7.67
CA ALA A 17 -3.90 12.55 -8.13
C ALA A 17 -4.76 12.52 -9.42
N CYS A 18 -4.72 11.45 -10.22
CA CYS A 18 -5.63 11.26 -11.35
C CYS A 18 -7.06 10.83 -10.96
N GLY A 19 -7.35 10.70 -9.67
CA GLY A 19 -8.64 10.24 -9.13
C GLY A 19 -8.79 8.72 -9.08
N HIS A 20 -7.75 7.96 -9.47
CA HIS A 20 -7.77 6.50 -9.35
C HIS A 20 -7.37 6.08 -7.94
N SER A 21 -8.24 5.31 -7.30
CA SER A 21 -7.96 4.71 -5.99
C SER A 21 -7.94 3.19 -6.07
N ALA A 22 -7.05 2.57 -5.30
CA ALA A 22 -6.90 1.12 -5.21
C ALA A 22 -6.71 0.69 -3.76
N LYS A 23 -7.43 -0.35 -3.35
CA LYS A 23 -7.23 -1.01 -2.06
C LYS A 23 -6.47 -2.30 -2.30
N VAL A 24 -5.32 -2.43 -1.67
CA VAL A 24 -4.42 -3.57 -1.86
C VAL A 24 -4.15 -4.22 -0.50
N PRO A 25 -4.35 -5.54 -0.33
CA PRO A 25 -4.04 -6.22 0.92
C PRO A 25 -2.53 -6.18 1.19
N VAL A 26 -2.16 -6.01 2.45
CA VAL A 26 -0.76 -5.93 2.88
C VAL A 26 0.02 -7.22 2.57
N SER A 27 -0.66 -8.38 2.64
CA SER A 27 -0.08 -9.68 2.31
C SER A 27 0.60 -9.70 0.93
N LEU A 28 0.00 -9.08 -0.09
CA LEU A 28 0.58 -9.03 -1.44
C LEU A 28 1.89 -8.25 -1.49
N PHE A 29 2.04 -7.21 -0.67
CA PHE A 29 3.29 -6.46 -0.57
C PHE A 29 4.36 -7.29 0.13
N ILE A 30 4.01 -8.00 1.20
CA ILE A 30 4.93 -8.90 1.89
C ILE A 30 5.41 -10.03 0.97
N GLU A 31 4.50 -10.61 0.18
CA GLU A 31 4.84 -11.66 -0.80
C GLU A 31 5.79 -11.14 -1.90
N LYS A 32 5.62 -9.88 -2.32
CA LYS A 32 6.41 -9.28 -3.40
C LYS A 32 7.76 -8.72 -2.94
N TYR A 33 7.80 -8.07 -1.79
CA TYR A 33 8.96 -7.30 -1.31
C TYR A 33 9.68 -7.94 -0.13
N GLY A 34 9.10 -8.97 0.49
CA GLY A 34 9.65 -9.64 1.66
C GLY A 34 9.06 -9.14 2.98
N LYS A 35 9.41 -9.84 4.07
CA LYS A 35 8.85 -9.60 5.42
C LYS A 35 9.34 -8.30 6.04
N ASP A 36 10.56 -7.89 5.72
CA ASP A 36 11.21 -6.67 6.22
C ASP A 36 10.76 -5.40 5.47
N THR A 37 9.76 -5.51 4.58
CA THR A 37 9.27 -4.36 3.83
C THR A 37 8.47 -3.40 4.73
N ILE A 38 8.69 -2.10 4.53
CA ILE A 38 8.04 -1.02 5.26
C ILE A 38 7.06 -0.28 4.36
N LEU A 39 6.07 0.39 4.96
CA LEU A 39 5.07 1.16 4.22
C LEU A 39 5.72 2.18 3.26
N ASN A 40 6.76 2.86 3.71
CA ASN A 40 7.47 3.88 2.91
C ASN A 40 8.07 3.28 1.63
N ASP A 41 8.68 2.09 1.68
CA ASP A 41 9.18 1.40 0.48
C ASP A 41 8.06 1.10 -0.52
N VAL A 42 6.86 0.76 -0.04
CA VAL A 42 5.72 0.52 -0.91
C VAL A 42 5.20 1.83 -1.51
N GLU A 43 5.06 2.90 -0.73
CA GLU A 43 4.68 4.22 -1.23
C GLU A 43 5.67 4.73 -2.29
N GLU A 44 6.96 4.61 -1.99
CA GLU A 44 8.05 4.97 -2.90
C GLU A 44 8.18 4.05 -4.11
N ASN A 45 7.42 2.95 -4.22
CA ASN A 45 7.41 2.09 -5.41
C ASN A 45 6.03 2.00 -6.06
N ALA A 46 5.01 2.61 -5.45
CA ALA A 46 3.65 2.60 -5.94
C ALA A 46 3.56 3.34 -7.28
N ARG A 47 2.90 2.72 -8.25
CA ARG A 47 2.65 3.31 -9.57
C ARG A 47 1.19 3.13 -9.90
N CYS A 48 0.53 4.23 -10.24
CA CYS A 48 -0.86 4.16 -10.70
C CYS A 48 -0.91 3.35 -12.00
N THR A 49 -1.75 2.32 -12.05
CA THR A 49 -1.94 1.50 -13.27
C THR A 49 -2.58 2.29 -14.42
N HIS A 50 -3.32 3.36 -14.09
CA HIS A 50 -4.04 4.18 -15.05
C HIS A 50 -3.16 5.25 -15.70
N CYS A 51 -2.60 6.18 -14.91
CA CYS A 51 -1.76 7.27 -15.43
C CYS A 51 -0.27 6.95 -15.46
N LYS A 52 0.16 5.84 -14.84
CA LYS A 52 1.57 5.40 -14.75
C LYS A 52 2.49 6.38 -14.01
N THR A 53 1.92 7.33 -13.28
CA THR A 53 2.68 8.25 -12.42
C THR A 53 2.97 7.59 -11.08
N LYS A 54 4.15 7.89 -10.54
CA LYS A 54 4.66 7.43 -9.24
C LYS A 54 4.39 8.44 -8.11
N ASP A 55 4.18 9.68 -8.50
CA ASP A 55 4.14 10.86 -7.63
C ASP A 55 2.73 11.09 -7.03
N ASN A 56 2.69 11.37 -5.73
CA ASN A 56 1.53 11.86 -4.96
C ASN A 56 0.36 10.88 -4.85
N ALA A 57 0.66 9.61 -4.55
CA ALA A 57 -0.36 8.72 -4.03
C ALA A 57 -0.50 8.94 -2.53
N GLU A 58 -1.61 9.53 -2.08
CA GLU A 58 -1.93 9.53 -0.64
C GLU A 58 -2.22 8.08 -0.24
N SER A 59 -1.57 7.59 0.82
CA SER A 59 -1.74 6.21 1.28
C SER A 59 -2.29 6.13 2.71
N TRP A 60 -3.23 5.20 2.90
CA TRP A 60 -4.00 5.07 4.13
C TRP A 60 -4.07 3.60 4.52
N ILE A 61 -3.67 3.26 5.75
CA ILE A 61 -3.86 1.91 6.28
C ILE A 61 -5.33 1.76 6.67
N ILE A 62 -6.02 0.83 6.01
CA ILE A 62 -7.37 0.41 6.38
C ILE A 62 -7.24 -0.79 7.31
N PHE A 63 -7.51 -0.56 8.59
CA PHE A 63 -7.64 -1.63 9.57
C PHE A 63 -8.89 -2.45 9.26
N VAL A 64 -8.69 -3.74 8.96
CA VAL A 64 -9.79 -4.69 8.79
C VAL A 64 -9.86 -5.50 10.08
N GLY A 65 -10.47 -4.90 11.10
CA GLY A 65 -10.64 -5.53 12.39
C GLY A 65 -11.50 -6.79 12.27
N GLY A 66 -11.02 -7.88 12.88
CA GLY A 66 -11.82 -9.08 13.09
C GLY A 66 -13.08 -8.74 13.86
N SER A 67 -14.19 -9.36 13.45
CA SER A 67 -15.49 -9.35 14.14
C SER A 67 -15.37 -9.79 15.60
#